data_AF-A0A2K1EA19-F1
#
_entry.id   AF-A0A2K1EA19-F1
#
_cell.length_a   1.000
_cell.length_b   1.000
_cell.length_c   1.000
_cell.angle_alpha   90.00
_cell.angle_beta   90.00
_cell.angle_gamma   90.00
#
_symmetry.space_group_name_H-M   'P 1'
#
loop_
_entity.id
_entity.type
_entity.pdbx_description
1 polymer ?
#
loop_
_entity_poly.entity_id
_entity_poly.type
_entity_poly.pdbx_seq_one_letter_code
_entity_poly.pdbx_strand_id
1 'polypeptide(L)' 'MHLGILVEITFGKVSLFVNAENLLDVRQTKYDPLLLPRRAASGQWTVDAWAPLEGFILNGGIRLRFGGH' A
#
# COMPACT_ATOMS: atom_id res chain seq x y z
N MET A 1 7.19 -10.35 -1.36
CA MET A 1 8.15 -9.24 -1.27
C MET A 1 7.55 -8.03 -1.97
N HIS A 2 7.63 -6.84 -1.38
CA HIS A 2 7.24 -5.58 -2.02
C HIS A 2 8.34 -4.54 -1.78
N LEU A 3 8.50 -3.60 -2.70
CA LEU A 3 9.46 -2.49 -2.59
C LEU A 3 8.67 -1.18 -2.47
N GLY A 4 9.09 -0.34 -1.53
CA GLY A 4 8.54 1.01 -1.33
C GLY A 4 9.65 2.06 -1.25
N ILE A 5 9.32 3.29 -1.63
CA ILE A 5 10.20 4.46 -1.59
C ILE A 5 9.40 5.65 -1.04
N LEU A 6 9.95 6.31 -0.02
CA LEU A 6 9.48 7.58 0.50
C LEU A 6 10.54 8.65 0.24
N VAL A 7 10.13 9.77 -0.36
CA VAL A 7 10.96 10.97 -0.52
C VAL A 7 10.25 12.13 0.18
N GLU A 8 10.99 12.86 1.03
CA GLU A 8 10.51 14.07 1.69
C GLU A 8 11.54 15.20 1.54
N ILE A 9 11.08 16.38 1.15
CA ILE A 9 11.89 17.61 1.07
C ILE A 9 11.28 18.63 2.03
N THR A 10 12.11 19.20 2.91
CA THR A 10 11.68 20.14 3.95
C THR A 10 12.20 21.56 3.66
N PHE A 11 11.29 22.53 3.71
CA PHE A 11 11.55 23.96 3.59
C PHE A 11 11.00 24.70 4.83
N GLY A 12 11.85 24.92 5.82
CA GLY A 12 11.45 25.55 7.08
C GLY A 12 10.38 24.72 7.82
N LYS A 13 9.17 25.29 7.95
CA LYS A 13 8.02 24.64 8.62
C LYS A 13 7.14 23.80 7.69
N VAL A 14 7.46 23.75 6.40
CA VAL A 14 6.68 23.05 5.38
C VAL A 14 7.52 21.91 4.82
N SER A 15 6.95 20.71 4.71
CA SER A 15 7.57 19.60 3.98
C SER A 15 6.66 19.13 2.86
N LEU A 16 7.25 18.77 1.72
CA LEU A 16 6.60 18.04 0.64
C LEU A 16 7.06 16.59 0.70
N PHE A 17 6.12 15.64 0.65
CA PHE A 17 6.47 14.23 0.60
C PHE A 17 5.75 13.52 -0.54
N VAL A 18 6.39 12.48 -1.06
CA VAL A 18 5.85 11.53 -2.02
C VAL A 18 6.21 10.13 -1.55
N ASN A 19 5.22 9.25 -1.44
CA ASN A 19 5.39 7.85 -1.10
C ASN A 19 4.92 6.97 -2.26
N ALA A 20 5.77 6.04 -2.66
CA ALA A 20 5.48 5.04 -3.67
C ALA A 20 5.60 3.64 -3.03
N GLU A 21 4.53 2.87 -3.07
CA GLU A 21 4.46 1.51 -2.52
C GLU A 21 4.23 0.50 -3.64
N ASN A 22 4.67 -0.74 -3.39
CA ASN A 22 4.51 -1.86 -4.32
C ASN A 22 5.04 -1.54 -5.74
N LEU A 23 6.27 -1.04 -5.82
CA LEU A 23 6.91 -0.63 -7.08
C LEU A 23 7.00 -1.74 -8.14
N LEU A 24 6.97 -3.01 -7.70
CA LEU A 24 6.98 -4.18 -8.58
C LEU A 24 5.56 -4.62 -9.00
N ASP A 25 4.52 -3.91 -8.56
CA ASP A 25 3.11 -4.19 -8.82
C ASP A 25 2.74 -5.66 -8.54
N VAL A 26 3.27 -6.21 -7.44
CA VAL A 26 2.98 -7.55 -6.97
C VAL A 26 1.56 -7.55 -6.42
N ARG A 27 0.68 -8.34 -7.02
CA ARG A 27 -0.70 -8.52 -6.55
C ARG A 27 -1.01 -9.99 -6.45
N GLN A 28 -1.66 -10.41 -5.38
CA GLN A 28 -2.08 -11.81 -5.22
C GLN A 28 -2.91 -12.28 -6.41
N THR A 29 -3.85 -11.44 -6.88
CA THR A 29 -4.76 -11.74 -7.99
C THR A 29 -4.08 -11.92 -9.35
N LYS A 30 -2.80 -11.55 -9.49
CA LYS A 30 -2.02 -11.89 -10.69
C LYS A 30 -1.57 -13.36 -10.70
N TYR A 31 -1.53 -14.01 -9.54
CA TYR A 31 -1.09 -15.40 -9.37
C TYR A 31 -2.29 -16.31 -9.08
N ASP A 32 -3.18 -15.92 -8.17
CA ASP A 32 -4.31 -16.73 -7.73
C ASP A 32 -5.58 -15.89 -7.46
N PRO A 33 -6.79 -16.38 -7.78
CA PRO A 33 -8.02 -15.66 -7.50
C PRO A 33 -8.27 -15.55 -5.99
N LEU A 34 -8.83 -14.42 -5.55
CA LEU A 34 -9.25 -14.27 -4.15
C LEU A 34 -10.49 -15.11 -3.82
N LEU A 35 -11.41 -15.24 -4.77
CA LEU A 35 -12.65 -15.98 -4.58
C LEU A 35 -12.43 -17.48 -4.73
N LEU A 36 -12.95 -18.23 -3.76
CA LEU A 36 -13.04 -19.67 -3.86
C LEU A 36 -14.18 -20.06 -4.83
N PRO A 37 -13.99 -21.09 -5.67
CA PRO A 37 -15.06 -21.61 -6.53
C PRO A 37 -16.28 -22.11 -5.75
N ARG A 38 -16.08 -22.50 -4.48
CA ARG A 38 -17.12 -22.91 -3.54
C ARG A 38 -16.75 -22.48 -2.13
N ARG A 39 -17.76 -22.26 -1.29
CA ARG A 39 -17.58 -21.91 0.12
C ARG A 39 -16.72 -22.96 0.86
N ALA A 40 -15.72 -22.51 1.60
CA ALA A 40 -14.88 -23.37 2.43
C ALA A 40 -15.70 -24.02 3.56
N ALA A 41 -15.19 -25.12 4.14
CA ALA A 41 -15.81 -25.76 5.29
C ALA A 41 -15.94 -24.82 6.51
N SER A 42 -15.05 -23.84 6.61
CA SER A 42 -15.10 -22.75 7.60
C SER A 42 -16.18 -21.69 7.30
N GLY A 43 -16.87 -21.77 6.16
CA GLY A 43 -17.87 -20.79 5.74
C GLY A 43 -17.29 -19.55 5.05
N GLN A 44 -15.99 -19.48 4.77
CA GLN A 44 -15.38 -18.38 4.01
C GLN A 44 -15.56 -18.54 2.50
N TRP A 45 -15.57 -17.41 1.78
CA TRP A 45 -15.67 -17.35 0.31
C TRP A 45 -14.36 -16.92 -0.36
N THR A 46 -13.37 -16.52 0.43
CA THR A 46 -12.08 -16.06 -0.07
C THR A 46 -10.96 -16.90 0.51
N VAL A 47 -9.84 -16.94 -0.19
CA VAL A 47 -8.57 -17.36 0.41
C VAL A 47 -8.03 -16.26 1.33
N ASP A 48 -7.15 -16.62 2.25
CA ASP A 48 -6.40 -15.64 3.02
C ASP A 48 -5.48 -14.83 2.11
N ALA A 49 -5.34 -13.54 2.44
CA ALA A 49 -4.40 -12.68 1.75
C ALA A 49 -2.97 -13.02 2.19
N TRP A 50 -2.13 -13.42 1.25
CA TRP A 50 -0.71 -13.72 1.46
C TRP A 50 0.22 -12.77 0.67
N ALA A 51 -0.33 -12.02 -0.27
CA ALA A 51 0.34 -10.94 -0.98
C ALA A 51 -0.59 -9.69 -1.03
N PRO A 52 -0.06 -8.50 -1.42
CA PRO A 52 -0.89 -7.30 -1.55
C PRO A 52 -2.09 -7.54 -2.48
N LEU A 53 -3.25 -7.03 -2.09
CA LEU A 53 -4.46 -7.04 -2.92
C LEU A 53 -4.47 -5.86 -3.89
N GLU A 54 -3.91 -4.74 -3.43
CA GLU A 54 -3.73 -3.52 -4.22
C GLU A 54 -2.44 -3.56 -5.03
N GLY A 55 -2.45 -2.83 -6.15
CA GLY A 55 -1.30 -2.68 -7.05
C GLY A 55 -0.28 -1.66 -6.56
N PHE A 56 0.46 -1.11 -7.52
CA PHE A 56 1.29 0.08 -7.31
C PHE A 56 0.44 1.23 -6.73
N ILE A 57 0.93 1.86 -5.66
CA ILE A 57 0.28 3.01 -5.02
C ILE A 57 1.26 4.17 -5.01
N LEU A 58 0.78 5.33 -5.45
CA LEU A 58 1.49 6.60 -5.34
C LEU A 58 0.63 7.59 -4.56
N ASN A 59 1.18 8.14 -3.49
CA ASN A 59 0.56 9.22 -2.74
C ASN A 59 1.59 10.28 -2.37
N GLY A 60 1.10 11.42 -1.91
CA GLY A 60 1.95 12.52 -1.48
C GLY A 60 1.13 13.61 -0.80
N GLY A 61 1.83 14.57 -0.23
CA GLY A 61 1.17 15.66 0.46
C GLY A 61 2.13 16.72 1.00
N ILE A 62 1.52 17.70 1.67
CA ILE A 62 2.22 18.80 2.34
C ILE A 62 2.06 18.58 3.84
N ARG A 63 3.16 18.68 4.58
CA ARG A 63 3.18 18.65 6.04
C ARG A 63 3.53 20.02 6.58
N LEU A 64 2.66 20.58 7.42
CA LEU A 64 2.90 21.84 8.11
C LEU A 64 3.28 21.57 9.57
N ARG A 65 4.42 22.09 10.01
CA ARG A 65 4.88 22.03 11.39
C ARG A 65 4.64 23.36 12.07
N PHE A 66 3.61 23.42 12.92
CA PHE A 66 3.37 24.53 13.82
C PHE A 66 4.17 24.27 15.10
N GLY A 67 5.07 25.18 15.49
CA GLY A 67 5.88 25.00 16.69
C GLY A 67 5.03 25.09 17.96
N GLY A 68 5.29 24.18 18.91
CA GLY A 68 5.19 24.43 20.34
C GLY A 68 6.62 24.53 20.88
N HIS A 69 6.84 25.48 21.80
CA HIS A 69 8.13 25.93 22.34
C HIS A 69 9.22 24.86 22.51
#